data_AF-A0A3R7DIN8-F1
#
_entry.id   AF-A0A3R7DIN8-F1
#
_cell.length_a   1.000
_cell.length_b   1.000
_cell.length_c   1.000
_cell.angle_alpha   90.00
_cell.angle_beta   90.00
_cell.angle_gamma   90.00
#
_symmetry.space_group_name_H-M   'P 1'
#
loop_
_entity.id
_entity.type
_entity.pdbx_description
1 polymer ?
#
loop_
_entity_poly.entity_id
_entity_poly.type
_entity_poly.pdbx_seq_one_letter_code
_entity_poly.pdbx_strand_id
1 'polypeptide(L)'
;MPRKKNGDGAGLGKPIAFRLSETDRAAYLAKVAQSGMTQSEFFRQAVLTNRTQVIARPVASGDRRRLLYIFNKTSNNLNQIAHRANSEHVRGALSEATYEQLLTQLQLIGQYLKATLTKVD
;
A
#
# COMPACT_ATOMS: atom_id res chain seq x y z
N MET A 1 24.40 -39.85 18.01
CA MET A 1 25.74 -39.22 18.07
C MET A 1 25.55 -37.72 18.30
N PRO A 2 26.00 -37.11 19.41
CA PRO A 2 25.93 -35.66 19.55
C PRO A 2 27.07 -35.03 18.73
N ARG A 3 26.72 -34.04 17.91
CA ARG A 3 27.64 -33.35 16.99
C ARG A 3 28.63 -32.50 17.80
N LYS A 4 29.94 -32.66 17.55
CA LYS A 4 31.03 -31.87 18.15
C LYS A 4 30.80 -30.37 17.93
N LYS A 5 30.88 -29.59 19.01
CA LYS A 5 30.81 -28.13 18.99
C LYS A 5 32.22 -27.60 18.69
N ASN A 6 32.50 -27.29 17.43
CA ASN A 6 33.71 -26.57 17.05
C ASN A 6 33.49 -25.11 17.44
N GLY A 7 34.14 -24.68 18.54
CA GLY A 7 34.20 -23.29 18.94
C GLY A 7 35.42 -22.65 18.32
N ASP A 8 35.20 -21.77 17.33
CA ASP A 8 36.13 -20.75 16.89
C ASP A 8 35.30 -19.58 16.34
N GLY A 9 35.31 -18.44 17.04
CA GLY A 9 34.56 -17.22 16.70
C GLY A 9 33.64 -16.77 17.84
N ALA A 10 33.57 -15.45 18.09
CA ALA A 10 32.69 -14.85 19.09
C ALA A 10 31.30 -15.50 19.05
N GLY A 11 30.87 -16.09 20.17
CA GLY A 11 29.66 -16.90 20.23
C GLY A 11 28.44 -16.16 19.69
N LEU A 12 27.53 -16.88 19.05
CA LEU A 12 26.28 -16.31 18.54
C LEU A 12 25.52 -15.62 19.69
N GLY A 13 25.09 -14.38 19.46
CA GLY A 13 24.36 -13.55 20.43
C GLY A 13 22.91 -14.01 20.66
N LYS A 14 22.09 -13.13 21.25
CA LYS A 14 20.68 -13.41 21.56
C LYS A 14 19.89 -13.80 20.29
N PRO A 15 18.95 -14.76 20.39
CA PRO A 15 18.16 -15.20 19.24
C PRO A 15 17.20 -14.10 18.76
N ILE A 16 16.99 -14.04 17.44
CA ILE A 16 15.93 -13.25 16.81
C ILE A 16 14.79 -14.21 16.48
N ALA A 17 13.57 -13.92 16.97
CA ALA A 17 12.40 -14.74 16.76
C ALA A 17 11.21 -13.89 16.29
N PHE A 18 10.40 -14.46 15.41
CA PHE A 18 9.13 -13.89 14.96
C PHE A 18 8.09 -15.01 14.86
N ARG A 19 6.82 -14.64 14.97
CA ARG A 19 5.71 -15.59 14.86
C ARG A 19 5.34 -15.77 13.40
N LEU A 20 5.02 -16.99 13.03
CA LEU A 20 4.46 -17.36 11.73
C LEU A 20 3.11 -18.01 11.97
N SER A 21 2.19 -17.84 11.02
CA SER A 21 1.01 -18.70 10.94
C SER A 21 1.44 -20.16 10.70
N GLU A 22 0.56 -21.11 11.01
CA GLU A 22 0.81 -22.53 10.82
C GLU A 22 1.14 -22.85 9.36
N THR A 23 0.45 -22.21 8.42
CA THR A 23 0.69 -22.34 6.97
C THR A 23 2.06 -21.79 6.57
N ASP A 24 2.44 -20.61 7.06
CA ASP A 24 3.74 -20.01 6.73
C ASP A 24 4.89 -20.77 7.38
N ARG A 25 4.68 -21.28 8.59
CA ARG A 25 5.63 -22.13 9.31
C ARG A 25 5.87 -23.43 8.54
N ALA A 26 4.83 -24.08 8.02
CA ALA A 26 4.97 -25.27 7.20
C ALA A 26 5.77 -24.99 5.91
N ALA A 27 5.46 -23.89 5.22
CA ALA A 27 6.19 -23.47 4.02
C ALA A 27 7.67 -23.15 4.31
N TYR A 28 7.95 -22.49 5.44
CA TYR A 28 9.31 -22.23 5.91
C TYR A 28 10.08 -23.53 6.17
N LEU A 29 9.50 -24.47 6.91
CA LEU A 29 10.13 -25.75 7.23
C LEU A 29 10.40 -26.60 5.99
N ALA A 30 9.50 -26.59 5.00
CA ALA A 30 9.72 -27.28 3.72
C ALA A 30 10.95 -26.73 2.98
N LYS A 31 11.12 -25.40 2.93
CA LYS A 31 12.29 -24.76 2.32
C LYS A 31 13.59 -25.09 3.06
N VAL A 32 13.55 -25.07 4.40
CA VAL A 32 14.70 -25.48 5.24
C VAL A 32 15.09 -26.92 4.94
N ALA A 33 14.12 -27.85 4.92
CA ALA A 33 14.37 -29.26 4.61
C ALA A 33 15.00 -29.44 3.22
N GLN A 34 14.47 -28.75 2.19
CA GLN A 34 15.01 -28.80 0.82
C GLN A 34 16.43 -28.23 0.72
N SER A 35 16.77 -27.23 1.55
CA SER A 35 18.11 -26.63 1.56
C SER A 35 19.20 -27.50 2.19
N GLY A 36 18.83 -28.50 2.99
CA GLY A 36 19.77 -29.29 3.79
C GLY A 36 20.46 -28.53 4.94
N MET A 37 20.02 -27.30 5.24
CA MET A 37 20.57 -26.43 6.28
C MET A 37 19.78 -26.53 7.58
N THR A 38 20.39 -26.11 8.69
CA THR A 38 19.61 -25.82 9.90
C THR A 38 18.75 -24.56 9.69
N GLN A 39 17.65 -24.44 10.45
CA GLN A 39 16.77 -23.26 10.39
C GLN A 39 17.55 -21.94 10.59
N SER A 40 18.49 -21.91 11.54
CA SER A 40 19.31 -20.74 11.82
C SER A 40 20.29 -20.39 10.70
N GLU A 41 20.90 -21.39 10.05
CA GLU A 41 21.77 -21.17 8.89
C GLU A 41 20.97 -20.68 7.68
N PHE A 42 19.84 -21.34 7.40
CA PHE A 42 18.94 -20.98 6.32
C PHE A 42 18.45 -19.53 6.46
N PHE A 43 18.01 -19.14 7.66
CA PHE A 43 17.55 -17.79 7.94
C PHE A 43 18.69 -16.76 7.85
N ARG A 44 19.86 -17.05 8.45
CA ARG A 44 21.02 -16.16 8.39
C ARG A 44 21.47 -15.94 6.95
N GLN A 45 21.51 -16.99 6.14
CA GLN A 45 21.89 -16.87 4.74
C GLN A 45 20.83 -16.06 3.97
N ALA A 46 19.55 -16.40 4.10
CA ALA A 46 18.47 -15.71 3.40
C ALA A 46 18.46 -14.19 3.68
N VAL A 47 18.59 -13.80 4.96
CA VAL A 47 18.52 -12.41 5.40
C VAL A 47 19.83 -11.65 5.20
N LEU A 48 20.99 -12.21 5.57
CA LEU A 48 22.25 -11.47 5.52
C LEU A 48 22.88 -11.44 4.12
N THR A 49 22.60 -12.42 3.25
CA THR A 49 23.11 -12.40 1.87
C THR A 49 22.11 -11.81 0.88
N ASN A 50 21.04 -11.15 1.35
CA ASN A 50 20.01 -10.51 0.53
C ASN A 50 19.45 -11.39 -0.61
N ARG A 51 19.37 -12.71 -0.40
CA ARG A 51 18.71 -13.63 -1.35
C ARG A 51 17.17 -13.52 -1.30
N THR A 52 16.64 -12.78 -0.35
CA THR A 52 15.22 -12.43 -0.26
C THR A 52 14.90 -11.28 -1.22
N GLN A 53 13.92 -11.49 -2.11
CA GLN A 53 13.26 -10.37 -2.78
C GLN A 53 12.52 -9.55 -1.73
N VAL A 54 13.08 -8.40 -1.37
CA VAL A 54 12.35 -7.39 -0.61
C VAL A 54 11.40 -6.71 -1.59
N ILE A 55 10.16 -7.19 -1.65
CA ILE A 55 9.09 -6.46 -2.33
C ILE A 55 8.72 -5.29 -1.42
N ALA A 56 9.47 -4.19 -1.54
CA ALA A 56 9.04 -2.93 -0.96
C ALA A 56 7.68 -2.60 -1.58
N ARG A 57 6.67 -2.29 -0.74
CA ARG A 57 5.44 -1.69 -1.28
C ARG A 57 5.86 -0.45 -2.06
N PRO A 58 5.35 -0.23 -3.29
CA PRO A 58 5.60 1.01 -4.01
C PRO A 58 5.24 2.16 -3.08
N VAL A 59 6.24 2.90 -2.62
CA VAL A 59 6.01 4.13 -1.89
C VAL A 59 5.50 5.09 -2.94
N ALA A 60 4.24 5.48 -2.85
CA ALA A 60 3.68 6.49 -3.74
C ALA A 60 4.65 7.66 -3.82
N SER A 61 5.02 8.06 -5.04
CA SER A 61 5.93 9.16 -5.30
C SER A 61 5.49 10.42 -4.54
N GLY A 62 6.42 11.32 -4.23
CA GLY A 62 6.08 12.60 -3.60
C GLY A 62 4.97 13.33 -4.37
N ASP A 63 5.03 13.24 -5.70
CA ASP A 63 4.06 13.82 -6.63
C ASP A 63 2.70 13.15 -6.53
N ARG A 64 2.62 11.81 -6.51
CA ARG A 64 1.34 11.11 -6.31
C ARG A 64 0.69 11.46 -4.98
N ARG A 65 1.47 11.57 -3.91
CA ARG A 65 0.95 11.96 -2.60
C ARG A 65 0.40 13.39 -2.60
N ARG A 66 1.12 14.32 -3.23
CA ARG A 66 0.67 15.71 -3.37
C ARG A 66 -0.59 15.80 -4.24
N LEU A 67 -0.66 15.02 -5.31
CA LEU A 67 -1.81 14.97 -6.22
C LEU A 67 -3.05 14.42 -5.52
N LEU A 68 -2.92 13.31 -4.77
CA LEU A 68 -4.01 12.76 -3.95
C LEU A 68 -4.53 13.77 -2.92
N TYR A 69 -3.64 14.55 -2.31
CA TYR A 69 -4.02 15.61 -1.38
C TYR A 69 -4.85 16.71 -2.06
N ILE A 70 -4.38 17.23 -3.20
CA ILE A 70 -5.08 18.26 -3.98
C ILE A 70 -6.45 17.74 -4.42
N PHE A 71 -6.50 16.50 -4.90
CA PHE A 71 -7.72 15.84 -5.31
C PHE A 71 -8.77 15.77 -4.23
N ASN A 72 -8.38 15.34 -3.02
CA ASN A 72 -9.31 15.25 -1.91
C ASN A 72 -9.94 16.62 -1.61
N LYS A 73 -9.12 17.68 -1.60
CA LYS A 73 -9.61 19.06 -1.40
C LYS A 73 -10.56 19.50 -2.50
N THR A 74 -10.21 19.24 -3.76
CA THR A 74 -11.08 19.59 -4.89
C THR A 74 -12.39 18.81 -4.86
N SER A 75 -12.36 17.49 -4.62
CA SER A 75 -13.58 16.66 -4.52
C SER A 75 -14.52 17.13 -3.42
N ASN A 76 -13.99 17.52 -2.25
CA ASN A 76 -14.82 18.08 -1.18
C ASN A 76 -15.48 19.39 -1.61
N ASN A 77 -14.76 20.27 -2.31
CA ASN A 77 -15.32 21.52 -2.82
C ASN A 77 -16.41 21.25 -3.87
N LEU A 78 -16.20 20.30 -4.78
CA LEU A 78 -17.22 19.91 -5.77
C LEU A 78 -18.50 19.40 -5.09
N ASN A 79 -18.37 18.57 -4.05
CA ASN A 79 -19.52 18.09 -3.27
C ASN A 79 -20.25 19.25 -2.58
N GLN A 80 -19.53 20.21 -2.01
CA GLN A 80 -20.15 21.39 -1.40
C GLN A 80 -20.93 22.23 -2.41
N ILE A 81 -20.38 22.43 -3.62
CA ILE A 81 -21.08 23.13 -4.70
C ILE A 81 -22.33 22.36 -5.12
N ALA A 82 -22.24 21.04 -5.29
CA ALA A 82 -23.38 20.19 -5.65
C ALA A 82 -24.50 20.26 -4.60
N HIS A 83 -24.15 20.15 -3.32
CA HIS A 83 -25.12 20.27 -2.23
C HIS A 83 -25.79 21.64 -2.19
N ARG A 84 -25.02 22.72 -2.36
CA ARG A 84 -25.58 24.07 -2.41
C ARG A 84 -26.50 24.23 -3.62
N ALA A 85 -26.07 23.85 -4.81
CA ALA A 85 -26.87 23.94 -6.03
C ALA A 85 -28.20 23.17 -5.90
N ASN A 86 -28.19 21.98 -5.30
CA ASN A 86 -29.40 21.21 -5.01
C ASN A 86 -30.35 21.97 -4.06
N SER A 87 -29.82 22.55 -2.97
CA SER A 87 -30.63 23.34 -2.04
C SER A 87 -31.23 24.59 -2.70
N GLU A 88 -30.49 25.24 -3.60
CA GLU A 88 -30.93 26.42 -4.35
C GLU A 88 -32.01 26.07 -5.39
N HIS A 89 -31.88 24.92 -6.03
CA HIS A 89 -32.85 24.42 -6.99
C HIS A 89 -34.17 24.02 -6.32
N VAL A 90 -34.12 23.25 -5.22
CA VAL A 90 -35.31 22.83 -4.46
C VAL A 90 -36.12 24.02 -3.93
N ARG A 91 -35.46 25.14 -3.60
CA ARG A 91 -36.14 26.37 -3.15
C ARG A 91 -36.59 27.30 -4.29
N GLY A 92 -36.41 26.89 -5.56
CA GLY A 92 -36.79 27.65 -6.75
C GLY A 92 -35.90 28.84 -7.09
N ALA A 93 -34.76 29.00 -6.41
CA ALA A 93 -33.80 30.09 -6.67
C ALA A 93 -32.86 29.78 -7.85
N LEU A 94 -32.77 28.51 -8.26
CA LEU A 94 -32.00 28.05 -9.41
C LEU A 94 -32.94 27.34 -10.40
N SER A 95 -32.90 27.75 -11.67
CA SER A 95 -33.68 27.07 -12.71
C SER A 95 -33.16 25.65 -12.94
N GLU A 96 -34.05 24.74 -13.37
CA GLU A 96 -33.69 23.36 -13.73
C GLU A 96 -32.55 23.34 -14.77
N ALA A 97 -32.68 24.13 -15.83
CA ALA A 97 -31.67 24.18 -16.89
C ALA A 97 -30.28 24.59 -16.37
N THR A 98 -30.20 25.58 -15.48
CA THR A 98 -28.92 25.98 -14.87
C THR A 98 -28.41 24.93 -13.89
N TYR A 99 -29.30 24.25 -13.15
CA TYR A 99 -28.95 23.17 -12.24
C TYR A 99 -28.32 21.98 -12.98
N GLU A 100 -28.97 21.49 -14.03
CA GLU A 100 -28.49 20.37 -14.85
C GLU A 100 -27.14 20.69 -15.52
N GLN A 101 -26.98 21.91 -16.05
CA GLN A 101 -25.71 22.37 -16.61
C GLN A 101 -24.60 22.36 -15.56
N LEU A 102 -24.88 22.85 -14.34
CA LEU A 102 -23.92 22.86 -13.25
C LEU A 102 -23.52 21.43 -12.84
N LEU A 103 -24.47 20.51 -12.70
CA LEU A 103 -24.18 19.11 -12.39
C LEU A 103 -23.31 18.46 -13.47
N THR A 104 -23.61 18.73 -14.74
CA THR A 104 -22.83 18.23 -15.88
C THR A 104 -21.37 18.69 -15.80
N GLN A 105 -21.13 19.97 -15.49
CA GLN A 105 -19.78 20.50 -15.34
C GLN A 105 -19.03 19.89 -14.14
N LEU A 106 -19.69 19.73 -12.99
CA LEU A 106 -19.08 19.10 -11.81
C LEU A 106 -18.71 17.63 -12.09
N GLN A 107 -19.56 16.89 -12.79
CA GLN A 107 -19.28 15.52 -13.21
C GLN A 107 -18.09 15.46 -14.17
N LEU A 108 -18.01 16.37 -15.13
CA LEU A 108 -16.91 16.47 -16.08
C LEU A 108 -15.57 16.71 -15.38
N ILE A 109 -15.52 17.65 -14.43
CA ILE A 109 -14.33 17.91 -13.60
C ILE A 109 -13.95 16.64 -12.81
N GLY A 110 -14.94 15.98 -12.19
CA GLY A 110 -14.71 14.73 -11.46
C GLY A 110 -14.11 13.62 -12.32
N GLN A 111 -14.53 13.51 -13.58
CA GLN A 111 -13.98 12.56 -14.55
C GLN A 111 -12.53 12.91 -14.93
N TYR A 112 -12.22 14.18 -15.21
CA TYR A 112 -10.85 14.62 -15.53
C TYR A 112 -9.87 14.39 -14.38
N LEU A 113 -10.31 14.61 -13.14
CA LEU A 113 -9.54 14.25 -11.96
C LEU A 113 -9.26 12.74 -11.96
N LYS A 114 -10.29 11.89 -12.01
CA LYS A 114 -10.09 10.43 -12.00
C LYS A 114 -9.15 9.94 -13.11
N ALA A 115 -9.26 10.50 -14.31
CA ALA A 115 -8.42 10.16 -15.46
C ALA A 115 -6.94 10.57 -15.32
N THR A 116 -6.63 11.52 -14.44
CA THR A 116 -5.23 11.92 -14.19
C THR A 116 -4.55 11.06 -13.13
N LEU A 117 -5.29 10.35 -12.27
CA LEU A 117 -4.71 9.37 -11.32
C LEU A 117 -4.02 8.21 -12.02
N THR A 118 -4.47 7.84 -13.22
CA THR A 118 -3.87 6.76 -14.02
C THR A 118 -2.64 7.21 -14.80
N LYS A 119 -2.30 8.52 -14.76
CA LYS A 119 -1.18 9.12 -15.48
C LYS A 119 -0.02 9.53 -14.55
N VAL A 120 -0.16 9.23 -13.25
CA VAL A 120 0.80 9.63 -12.21
C VAL A 120 1.32 8.35 -11.57
N ASP A 121 2.63 8.16 -11.69
CA ASP A 121 3.43 6.94 -11.59
C ASP A 121 3.51 6.11 -12.89
#